data_AF-A0A843IYW1-F1
#
_entry.id   AF-A0A843IYW1-F1
#
_cell.length_a   1.000
_cell.length_b   1.000
_cell.length_c   1.000
_cell.angle_alpha   90.00
_cell.angle_beta   90.00
_cell.angle_gamma   90.00
#
_symmetry.space_group_name_H-M   'P 1'
#
loop_
_entity.id
_entity.type
_entity.pdbx_description
1 polymer ?
#
loop_
_entity_poly.entity_id
_entity_poly.type
_entity_poly.pdbx_seq_one_letter_code
_entity_poly.pdbx_strand_id
1 'polypeptide(L)'
;MRFRYHQPIPNFYSIENPHHPKNTISDDFLNEFTDIAIASRFVGLSYSKLSDEFKMEWGIDWDNIIILKYPMSEEILKMDPSKEKCKLMDEEFQEVGAKAFALADILRENGFRADLINPLDDRVSLRAIALQSNDAVITRSNMCLFKEGLNLGFFMIQTSIENLPFKDENELKWVEDYCSTCGVCIDRCPENAFDENDKFLRKLCTAHREGCSVCINFCPFYKRGYDKVKKRYSRMKK
;
A
#
# COMPACT_ATOMS: atom_id res chain seq x y z
N MET A 1 -24.57 9.99 -5.46
CA MET A 1 -23.53 10.90 -4.91
C MET A 1 -22.31 10.06 -4.56
N ARG A 2 -21.12 10.34 -5.12
CA ARG A 2 -19.88 9.62 -4.77
C ARG A 2 -19.44 10.10 -3.39
N PHE A 3 -19.77 9.37 -2.33
CA PHE A 3 -19.25 9.65 -1.00
C PHE A 3 -17.85 9.00 -0.90
N ARG A 4 -16.77 9.78 -1.04
CA ARG A 4 -15.46 9.38 -0.50
C ARG A 4 -15.50 9.79 0.96
N TYR A 5 -15.41 8.84 1.89
CA TYR A 5 -15.46 9.17 3.31
C TYR A 5 -14.14 9.69 3.86
N HIS A 6 -13.02 9.39 3.18
CA HIS A 6 -11.72 9.93 3.58
C HIS A 6 -11.68 11.44 3.45
N GLN A 7 -11.37 12.13 4.54
CA GLN A 7 -11.08 13.55 4.51
C GLN A 7 -9.71 13.81 3.88
N PRO A 8 -9.50 14.96 3.21
CA PRO A 8 -8.17 15.38 2.79
C PRO A 8 -7.22 15.35 3.99
N ILE A 9 -6.05 14.73 3.81
CA ILE A 9 -5.05 14.68 4.88
C ILE A 9 -4.42 16.08 4.99
N PRO A 10 -4.45 16.71 6.17
CA PRO A 10 -3.75 17.97 6.39
C PRO A 10 -2.25 17.82 6.11
N ASN A 11 -1.62 18.92 5.70
CA ASN A 11 -0.16 18.96 5.67
C ASN A 11 0.36 19.03 7.11
N PHE A 12 1.08 18.00 7.55
CA PHE A 12 1.65 17.91 8.90
C PHE A 12 3.16 18.14 8.94
N TYR A 13 3.79 18.58 7.84
CA TYR A 13 5.22 18.87 7.83
C TYR A 13 5.59 19.95 8.83
N SER A 14 6.62 19.65 9.63
CA SER A 14 7.26 20.59 10.55
C SER A 14 8.65 21.00 10.07
N ILE A 15 9.23 20.24 9.14
CA ILE A 15 10.59 20.46 8.63
C ILE A 15 10.49 20.71 7.12
N GLU A 16 11.13 21.78 6.65
CA GLU A 16 11.21 22.08 5.22
C GLU A 16 12.21 21.15 4.52
N ASN A 17 12.02 20.93 3.22
CA ASN A 17 13.01 20.19 2.44
C ASN A 17 14.35 20.93 2.41
N PRO A 18 15.49 20.20 2.46
CA PRO A 18 16.80 20.81 2.32
C PRO A 18 16.98 21.44 0.94
N HIS A 19 17.61 22.62 0.88
CA HIS A 19 17.93 23.29 -0.39
C HIS A 19 18.88 22.46 -1.28
N HIS A 20 19.77 21.68 -0.67
CA HIS A 20 20.69 20.78 -1.35
C HIS A 20 20.54 19.36 -0.77
N PRO A 21 19.56 18.59 -1.26
CA PRO A 21 19.30 17.25 -0.74
C PRO A 21 20.49 16.31 -0.97
N LYS A 22 20.81 15.52 0.03
CA LYS A 22 21.65 14.34 -0.09
C LYS A 22 20.94 13.29 -0.95
N ASN A 23 21.72 12.47 -1.63
CA ASN A 23 21.21 11.37 -2.45
C ASN A 23 21.67 9.98 -1.99
N THR A 24 22.61 9.91 -1.04
CA THR A 24 23.14 8.65 -0.51
C THR A 24 22.81 8.53 0.97
N ILE A 25 22.08 7.48 1.35
CA ILE A 25 21.79 7.12 2.74
C ILE A 25 22.79 6.08 3.23
N SER A 26 23.21 6.15 4.50
CA SER A 26 24.00 5.08 5.11
C SER A 26 23.11 3.93 5.56
N ASP A 27 23.64 2.71 5.54
CA ASP A 27 22.91 1.53 6.04
C ASP A 27 22.49 1.69 7.51
N ASP A 28 23.36 2.28 8.34
CA ASP A 28 23.07 2.55 9.76
C ASP A 28 21.83 3.43 9.93
N PHE A 29 21.75 4.55 9.19
CA PHE A 29 20.60 5.45 9.30
C PHE A 29 19.35 4.86 8.65
N LEU A 30 19.48 4.09 7.57
CA LEU A 30 18.34 3.40 6.96
C LEU A 30 17.74 2.34 7.90
N ASN A 31 18.60 1.62 8.65
CA ASN A 31 18.17 0.67 9.66
C ASN A 31 17.47 1.37 10.83
N GLU A 32 18.06 2.45 11.35
CA GLU A 32 17.44 3.28 12.39
C GLU A 32 16.08 3.84 11.94
N PHE A 33 16.01 4.39 10.73
CA PHE A 33 14.76 4.90 10.14
C PHE A 33 13.69 3.79 10.05
N THR A 34 14.10 2.60 9.66
CA THR A 34 13.21 1.43 9.60
C THR A 34 12.69 1.08 10.98
N ASP A 35 13.55 1.03 11.99
CA ASP A 35 13.15 0.74 13.38
C ASP A 35 12.16 1.79 13.92
N ILE A 36 12.40 3.08 13.64
CA ILE A 36 11.48 4.16 14.01
C ILE A 36 10.12 4.00 13.30
N ALA A 37 10.12 3.61 12.02
CA ALA A 37 8.89 3.37 11.28
C ALA A 37 8.10 2.20 11.88
N ILE A 38 8.78 1.10 12.22
CA ILE A 38 8.15 -0.05 12.88
C ILE A 38 7.57 0.34 14.25
N ALA A 39 8.33 1.07 15.06
CA ALA A 39 7.85 1.61 16.35
C ALA A 39 6.65 2.56 16.16
N SER A 40 6.55 3.21 15.01
CA SER A 40 5.47 4.14 14.63
C SER A 40 4.27 3.47 13.94
N ARG A 41 4.02 2.17 14.18
CA ARG A 41 2.85 1.39 13.67
C ARG A 41 2.99 0.87 12.23
N PHE A 42 4.09 1.11 11.53
CA PHE A 42 4.33 0.47 10.24
C PHE A 42 4.82 -0.97 10.46
N VAL A 43 4.57 -1.86 9.50
CA VAL A 43 4.94 -3.29 9.58
C VAL A 43 6.04 -3.67 8.59
N GLY A 44 6.40 -2.75 7.71
CA GLY A 44 7.50 -2.95 6.79
C GLY A 44 7.60 -1.80 5.79
N LEU A 45 8.77 -1.71 5.17
CA LEU A 45 9.08 -0.78 4.11
C LEU A 45 9.28 -1.54 2.80
N SER A 46 8.93 -0.91 1.69
CA SER A 46 9.30 -1.35 0.35
C SER A 46 9.82 -0.15 -0.43
N TYR A 47 10.59 -0.38 -1.50
CA TYR A 47 11.23 0.69 -2.25
C TYR A 47 10.94 0.51 -3.73
N SER A 48 10.44 1.56 -4.37
CA SER A 48 10.22 1.58 -5.83
C SER A 48 11.19 2.54 -6.48
N LYS A 49 11.89 2.07 -7.51
CA LYS A 49 12.56 2.91 -8.49
C LYS A 49 11.65 2.97 -9.72
N LEU A 50 11.14 4.16 -10.04
CA LEU A 50 10.18 4.34 -11.13
C LEU A 50 10.91 4.33 -12.47
N SER A 51 10.48 3.45 -13.38
CA SER A 51 10.98 3.44 -14.77
C SER A 51 10.66 4.75 -15.50
N ASP A 52 11.48 5.12 -16.49
CA ASP A 52 11.24 6.30 -17.32
C ASP A 52 9.92 6.19 -18.10
N GLU A 53 9.57 4.98 -18.56
CA GLU A 53 8.29 4.71 -19.22
C GLU A 53 7.11 5.00 -18.30
N PHE A 54 7.18 4.56 -17.05
CA PHE A 54 6.15 4.83 -16.04
C PHE A 54 6.05 6.33 -15.74
N LYS A 55 7.18 7.01 -15.53
CA LYS A 55 7.19 8.46 -15.28
C LYS A 55 6.56 9.23 -16.43
N MET A 56 6.86 8.85 -17.67
CA MET A 56 6.27 9.44 -18.88
C MET A 56 4.77 9.16 -19.01
N GLU A 57 4.32 7.91 -18.76
CA GLU A 57 2.90 7.53 -18.80
C GLU A 57 2.06 8.36 -17.83
N TRP A 58 2.58 8.59 -16.63
CA TRP A 58 1.87 9.26 -15.55
C TRP A 58 2.16 10.77 -15.46
N GLY A 59 3.07 11.30 -16.28
CA GLY A 59 3.44 12.72 -16.28
C GLY A 59 4.04 13.19 -14.95
N ILE A 60 4.88 12.35 -14.33
CA ILE A 60 5.55 12.62 -13.06
C ILE A 60 7.07 12.68 -13.24
N ASP A 61 7.76 13.36 -12.33
CA ASP A 61 9.21 13.59 -12.36
C ASP A 61 9.95 13.02 -11.14
N TRP A 62 9.35 12.00 -10.51
CA TRP A 62 9.84 11.39 -9.28
C TRP A 62 10.54 10.06 -9.58
N ASP A 63 11.73 9.85 -9.04
CA ASP A 63 12.48 8.61 -9.29
C ASP A 63 12.26 7.55 -8.22
N ASN A 64 12.48 7.90 -6.95
CA ASN A 64 12.59 6.92 -5.88
C ASN A 64 11.52 7.13 -4.81
N ILE A 65 10.84 6.04 -4.46
CA ILE A 65 9.73 6.03 -3.51
C ILE A 65 10.02 5.05 -2.36
N ILE A 66 9.81 5.51 -1.13
CA ILE A 66 9.69 4.67 0.06
C ILE A 66 8.20 4.40 0.31
N ILE A 67 7.82 3.13 0.40
CA ILE A 67 6.46 2.69 0.68
C ILE A 67 6.38 2.27 2.14
N LEU A 68 5.59 2.99 2.92
CA LEU A 68 5.33 2.73 4.33
C LEU A 68 4.04 1.92 4.46
N LYS A 69 4.14 0.65 4.91
CA LYS A 69 3.00 -0.27 5.00
C LYS A 69 2.50 -0.34 6.43
N TYR A 70 1.18 -0.20 6.64
CA TYR A 70 0.57 -0.31 7.96
C TYR A 70 -0.58 -1.32 7.96
N PRO A 71 -0.77 -2.07 9.04
CA PRO A 71 -1.89 -2.98 9.17
C PRO A 71 -3.16 -2.18 9.42
N MET A 72 -4.18 -2.42 8.60
CA MET A 72 -5.53 -1.94 8.88
C MET A 72 -6.06 -2.63 10.14
N SER A 73 -6.81 -1.90 10.97
CA SER A 73 -7.39 -2.46 12.21
C SER A 73 -8.28 -3.67 11.92
N GLU A 74 -7.97 -4.80 12.56
CA GLU A 74 -8.79 -6.01 12.43
C GLU A 74 -10.22 -5.81 12.92
N GLU A 75 -10.40 -5.03 13.99
CA GLU A 75 -11.71 -4.76 14.57
C GLU A 75 -12.57 -4.00 13.56
N ILE A 76 -12.02 -2.91 12.99
CA ILE A 76 -12.69 -2.11 11.97
C ILE A 76 -12.98 -2.97 10.74
N LEU A 77 -12.01 -3.75 10.25
CA LEU A 77 -12.21 -4.62 9.09
C LEU A 77 -13.34 -5.65 9.28
N LYS A 78 -13.57 -6.13 10.49
CA LYS A 78 -14.62 -7.11 10.81
C LYS A 78 -15.99 -6.48 11.02
N MET A 79 -16.09 -5.16 11.19
CA MET A 79 -17.38 -4.45 11.27
C MET A 79 -18.17 -4.59 9.96
N ASP A 80 -19.49 -4.58 10.07
CA ASP A 80 -20.37 -4.46 8.91
C ASP A 80 -20.23 -3.07 8.25
N PRO A 81 -20.45 -2.96 6.93
CA PRO A 81 -20.45 -1.68 6.23
C PRO A 81 -21.41 -0.69 6.88
N SER A 82 -20.89 0.46 7.32
CA SER A 82 -21.67 1.48 8.01
C SER A 82 -20.98 2.84 7.98
N LYS A 83 -21.73 3.91 8.28
CA LYS A 83 -21.15 5.26 8.41
C LYS A 83 -20.12 5.33 9.54
N GLU A 84 -20.35 4.61 10.63
CA GLU A 84 -19.43 4.53 11.75
C GLU A 84 -18.12 3.85 11.34
N LYS A 85 -18.20 2.72 10.63
CA LYS A 85 -17.02 2.05 10.09
C LYS A 85 -16.22 2.98 9.17
N CYS A 86 -16.88 3.68 8.25
CA CYS A 86 -16.22 4.66 7.39
C CYS A 86 -15.49 5.75 8.19
N LYS A 87 -16.13 6.27 9.25
CA LYS A 87 -15.52 7.27 10.13
C LYS A 87 -14.26 6.70 10.82
N LEU A 88 -14.35 5.51 11.41
CA LEU A 88 -13.21 4.88 12.11
C LEU A 88 -12.06 4.56 11.13
N MET A 89 -12.37 4.10 9.92
CA MET A 89 -11.36 3.88 8.87
C MET A 89 -10.66 5.18 8.47
N ASP A 90 -11.38 6.30 8.41
CA ASP A 90 -10.75 7.60 8.14
C ASP A 90 -9.92 8.09 9.31
N GLU A 91 -10.41 7.98 10.55
CA GLU A 91 -9.65 8.35 11.74
C GLU A 91 -8.32 7.59 11.84
N GLU A 92 -8.35 6.27 11.58
CA GLU A 92 -7.13 5.46 11.47
C GLU A 92 -6.21 5.97 10.35
N PHE A 93 -6.76 6.26 9.18
CA PHE A 93 -6.00 6.77 8.04
C PHE A 93 -5.35 8.14 8.33
N GLN A 94 -6.05 9.06 8.99
CA GLN A 94 -5.50 10.36 9.40
C GLN A 94 -4.40 10.21 10.44
N GLU A 95 -4.60 9.36 11.44
CA GLU A 95 -3.59 9.07 12.48
C GLU A 95 -2.30 8.52 11.88
N VAL A 96 -2.41 7.51 11.00
CA VAL A 96 -1.23 6.93 10.33
C VAL A 96 -0.61 7.93 9.35
N GLY A 97 -1.42 8.75 8.69
CA GLY A 97 -0.96 9.83 7.83
C GLY A 97 -0.05 10.80 8.57
N ALA A 98 -0.46 11.28 9.75
CA ALA A 98 0.37 12.17 10.58
C ALA A 98 1.73 11.53 10.94
N LYS A 99 1.75 10.22 11.21
CA LYS A 99 3.00 9.47 11.47
C LYS A 99 3.87 9.34 10.22
N ALA A 100 3.27 9.17 9.04
CA ALA A 100 4.03 9.17 7.78
C ALA A 100 4.69 10.54 7.51
N PHE A 101 4.01 11.66 7.81
CA PHE A 101 4.63 12.99 7.75
C PHE A 101 5.81 13.12 8.70
N ALA A 102 5.67 12.66 9.96
CA ALA A 102 6.77 12.68 10.92
C ALA A 102 7.99 11.86 10.44
N LEU A 103 7.76 10.71 9.79
CA LEU A 103 8.85 9.94 9.18
C LEU A 103 9.51 10.69 8.02
N ALA A 104 8.74 11.38 7.18
CA ALA A 104 9.32 12.22 6.14
C ALA A 104 10.12 13.39 6.74
N ASP A 105 9.67 14.00 7.84
CA ASP A 105 10.43 15.04 8.55
C ASP A 105 11.77 14.51 9.07
N ILE A 106 11.84 13.29 9.61
CA ILE A 106 13.11 12.66 10.02
C ILE A 106 14.09 12.55 8.84
N LEU A 107 13.61 12.22 7.65
CA LEU A 107 14.45 12.20 6.44
C LEU A 107 14.92 13.62 6.07
N ARG A 108 14.04 14.63 6.18
CA ARG A 108 14.36 16.04 5.90
C ARG A 108 15.40 16.60 6.87
N GLU A 109 15.26 16.34 8.16
CA GLU A 109 16.23 16.71 9.20
C GLU A 109 17.61 16.12 8.92
N ASN A 110 17.65 14.93 8.34
CA ASN A 110 18.89 14.25 7.97
C ASN A 110 19.43 14.65 6.59
N GLY A 111 18.79 15.62 5.94
CA GLY A 111 19.26 16.26 4.72
C GLY A 111 18.79 15.58 3.44
N PHE A 112 17.77 14.74 3.48
CA PHE A 112 17.14 14.16 2.29
C PHE A 112 15.88 14.95 1.90
N ARG A 113 15.58 15.02 0.61
CA ARG A 113 14.25 15.44 0.17
C ARG A 113 13.28 14.31 0.49
N ALA A 114 12.13 14.62 1.07
CA ALA A 114 11.11 13.63 1.40
C ALA A 114 9.70 14.25 1.30
N ASP A 115 8.94 13.88 0.27
CA ASP A 115 7.61 14.41 -0.02
C ASP A 115 6.57 13.29 -0.04
N LEU A 116 5.53 13.39 0.77
CA LEU A 116 4.43 12.44 0.77
C LEU A 116 3.63 12.62 -0.50
N ILE A 117 3.42 11.51 -1.20
CA ILE A 117 2.44 11.46 -2.27
C ILE A 117 1.07 11.40 -1.60
N ASN A 118 0.23 12.39 -1.86
CA ASN A 118 -1.12 12.45 -1.29
C ASN A 118 -1.92 11.21 -1.74
N PRO A 119 -2.32 10.30 -0.83
CA PRO A 119 -2.96 9.05 -1.22
C PRO A 119 -4.37 9.20 -1.81
N LEU A 120 -4.97 10.39 -1.67
CA LEU A 120 -6.28 10.71 -2.23
C LEU A 120 -6.19 11.43 -3.58
N ASP A 121 -4.98 11.81 -4.01
CA ASP A 121 -4.72 12.33 -5.34
C ASP A 121 -4.83 11.20 -6.36
N ASP A 122 -5.69 11.38 -7.37
CA ASP A 122 -5.92 10.40 -8.43
C ASP A 122 -5.09 10.65 -9.70
N ARG A 123 -4.12 11.57 -9.64
CA ARG A 123 -3.12 11.79 -10.71
C ARG A 123 -2.30 10.56 -11.03
N VAL A 124 -1.90 9.78 -10.03
CA VAL A 124 -1.11 8.55 -10.20
C VAL A 124 -1.67 7.41 -9.37
N SER A 125 -1.66 6.19 -9.92
CA SER A 125 -2.08 5.02 -9.15
C SER A 125 -1.00 4.59 -8.18
N LEU A 126 -1.23 4.75 -6.87
CA LEU A 126 -0.30 4.25 -5.85
C LEU A 126 -0.09 2.73 -5.93
N ARG A 127 -1.11 1.97 -6.35
CA ARG A 127 -0.94 0.52 -6.58
C ARG A 127 0.02 0.23 -7.73
N ALA A 128 0.01 1.06 -8.77
CA ALA A 128 0.94 0.91 -9.89
C ALA A 128 2.37 1.28 -9.48
N ILE A 129 2.55 2.31 -8.63
CA ILE A 129 3.84 2.60 -7.98
C ILE A 129 4.31 1.41 -7.13
N ALA A 130 3.41 0.79 -6.36
CA ALA A 130 3.76 -0.35 -5.52
C ALA A 130 4.24 -1.56 -6.35
N LEU A 131 3.68 -1.78 -7.55
CA LEU A 131 4.15 -2.85 -8.45
C LEU A 131 5.60 -2.64 -8.92
N GLN A 132 6.05 -1.39 -9.06
CA GLN A 132 7.43 -1.06 -9.44
C GLN A 132 8.46 -1.43 -8.35
N SER A 133 8.03 -1.75 -7.13
CA SER A 133 8.93 -2.16 -6.04
C SER A 133 9.43 -3.60 -6.15
N ASN A 134 8.83 -4.40 -7.03
CA ASN A 134 8.98 -5.86 -7.03
C ASN A 134 8.69 -6.52 -5.68
N ASP A 135 7.97 -5.85 -4.78
CA ASP A 135 7.60 -6.36 -3.45
C ASP A 135 6.09 -6.48 -3.24
N ALA A 136 5.31 -6.14 -4.27
CA ALA A 136 3.87 -6.19 -4.27
C ALA A 136 3.31 -6.88 -5.52
N VAL A 137 2.13 -7.46 -5.40
CA VAL A 137 1.29 -7.90 -6.52
C VAL A 137 -0.13 -7.40 -6.33
N ILE A 138 -0.83 -7.12 -7.41
CA ILE A 138 -2.27 -6.85 -7.35
C ILE A 138 -3.00 -8.19 -7.40
N THR A 139 -3.71 -8.51 -6.34
CA THR A 139 -4.54 -9.72 -6.25
C THR A 139 -5.82 -9.56 -7.06
N ARG A 140 -6.52 -10.68 -7.29
CA ARG A 140 -7.81 -10.68 -8.01
C ARG A 140 -8.85 -9.73 -7.43
N SER A 141 -8.85 -9.49 -6.12
CA SER A 141 -9.73 -8.52 -5.46
C SER A 141 -9.31 -7.06 -5.64
N ASN A 142 -8.36 -6.77 -6.56
CA ASN A 142 -7.80 -5.45 -6.83
C ASN A 142 -7.13 -4.79 -5.60
N MET A 143 -6.62 -5.62 -4.69
CA MET A 143 -5.86 -5.21 -3.50
C MET A 143 -4.39 -5.54 -3.70
N CYS A 144 -3.49 -4.66 -3.24
CA CYS A 144 -2.07 -4.96 -3.17
C CYS A 144 -1.82 -5.98 -2.06
N LEU A 145 -1.10 -7.05 -2.40
CA LEU A 145 -0.56 -8.01 -1.45
C LEU A 145 0.94 -7.78 -1.33
N PHE A 146 1.40 -7.66 -0.09
CA PHE A 146 2.81 -7.76 0.29
C PHE A 146 3.02 -9.05 1.10
N LYS A 147 4.27 -9.41 1.39
CA LYS A 147 4.56 -10.58 2.25
C LYS A 147 3.96 -10.44 3.64
N GLU A 148 3.89 -9.21 4.17
CA GLU A 148 3.31 -8.91 5.49
C GLU A 148 1.80 -9.15 5.53
N GLY A 149 1.09 -9.04 4.40
CA GLY A 149 -0.35 -9.34 4.35
C GLY A 149 -1.12 -8.62 3.25
N LEU A 150 -2.41 -8.96 3.18
CA LEU A 150 -3.38 -8.30 2.29
C LEU A 150 -4.10 -7.13 2.98
N ASN A 151 -4.22 -7.18 4.31
CA ASN A 151 -4.92 -6.19 5.13
C ASN A 151 -4.02 -4.98 5.44
N LEU A 152 -3.35 -4.46 4.41
CA LEU A 152 -2.43 -3.34 4.54
C LEU A 152 -2.98 -2.11 3.82
N GLY A 153 -2.88 -0.96 4.51
CA GLY A 153 -2.81 0.33 3.85
C GLY A 153 -1.36 0.73 3.64
N PHE A 154 -1.12 1.74 2.80
CA PHE A 154 0.22 2.27 2.62
C PHE A 154 0.24 3.76 2.31
N PHE A 155 1.29 4.40 2.80
CA PHE A 155 1.70 5.76 2.45
C PHE A 155 2.99 5.71 1.63
N MET A 156 3.23 6.74 0.83
CA MET A 156 4.39 6.79 -0.06
C MET A 156 5.13 8.10 0.12
N ILE A 157 6.44 8.02 0.29
CA ILE A 157 7.35 9.16 0.36
C ILE A 157 8.21 9.12 -0.90
N GLN A 158 8.06 10.13 -1.76
CA GLN A 158 9.07 10.44 -2.76
C GLN A 158 10.32 10.96 -2.06
N THR A 159 11.50 10.50 -2.48
CA THR A 159 12.75 10.94 -1.88
C THR A 159 13.87 11.16 -2.88
N SER A 160 14.88 11.94 -2.48
CA SER A 160 16.14 12.12 -3.23
C SER A 160 17.12 10.94 -3.08
N ILE A 161 16.85 9.98 -2.19
CA ILE A 161 17.76 8.86 -1.93
C ILE A 161 17.82 7.93 -3.14
N GLU A 162 19.01 7.67 -3.66
CA GLU A 162 19.29 6.88 -4.86
C GLU A 162 19.74 5.44 -4.57
N ASN A 163 20.28 5.17 -3.39
CA ASN A 163 20.85 3.87 -3.01
C ASN A 163 19.93 3.05 -2.07
N LEU A 164 18.61 3.18 -2.21
CA LEU A 164 17.66 2.33 -1.47
C LEU A 164 17.79 0.86 -1.92
N PRO A 165 17.46 -0.11 -1.05
CA PRO A 165 17.60 -1.54 -1.37
C PRO A 165 16.45 -2.01 -2.27
N PHE A 166 16.50 -1.61 -3.54
CA PHE A 166 15.55 -2.01 -4.58
C PHE A 166 15.65 -3.51 -4.87
N LYS A 167 14.52 -4.13 -5.24
CA LYS A 167 14.46 -5.55 -5.62
C LYS A 167 14.45 -5.69 -7.13
N ASP A 168 15.28 -6.59 -7.66
CA ASP A 168 15.31 -6.91 -9.09
C ASP A 168 14.17 -7.85 -9.51
N GLU A 169 13.71 -8.70 -8.59
CA GLU A 169 12.70 -9.72 -8.88
C GLU A 169 11.55 -9.73 -7.88
N ASN A 170 10.36 -10.05 -8.38
CA ASN A 170 9.16 -10.15 -7.58
C ASN A 170 8.84 -11.60 -7.20
N GLU A 171 9.14 -11.94 -5.94
CA GLU A 171 8.88 -13.27 -5.36
C GLU A 171 7.39 -13.61 -5.17
N LEU A 172 6.48 -12.65 -5.38
CA LEU A 172 5.04 -12.85 -5.26
C LEU A 172 4.38 -13.18 -6.60
N LYS A 173 5.10 -13.26 -7.73
CA LYS A 173 4.53 -13.56 -9.06
C LYS A 173 3.63 -14.80 -9.10
N TRP A 174 3.91 -15.82 -8.28
CA TRP A 174 3.09 -17.03 -8.19
C TRP A 174 1.64 -16.79 -7.69
N VAL A 175 1.39 -15.65 -7.03
CA VAL A 175 0.07 -15.28 -6.48
C VAL A 175 -0.96 -15.12 -7.59
N GLU A 176 -0.55 -14.69 -8.78
CA GLU A 176 -1.45 -14.56 -9.93
C GLU A 176 -2.06 -15.93 -10.32
N ASP A 177 -1.21 -16.95 -10.45
CA ASP A 177 -1.66 -18.32 -10.72
C ASP A 177 -2.49 -18.90 -9.55
N TYR A 178 -2.14 -18.57 -8.31
CA TYR A 178 -2.99 -18.95 -7.17
C TYR A 178 -4.38 -18.29 -7.25
N CYS A 179 -4.43 -17.00 -7.59
CA CYS A 179 -5.66 -16.23 -7.66
C CYS A 179 -6.58 -16.67 -8.81
N SER A 180 -6.01 -17.15 -9.93
CA SER A 180 -6.77 -17.64 -11.09
C SER A 180 -7.67 -18.84 -10.73
N THR A 181 -7.24 -19.68 -9.78
CA THR A 181 -7.98 -20.86 -9.32
C THR A 181 -8.78 -20.66 -8.02
N CYS A 182 -8.44 -19.65 -7.21
CA CYS A 182 -9.05 -19.44 -5.90
C CYS A 182 -10.49 -18.89 -5.96
N GLY A 183 -10.70 -17.77 -6.66
CA GLY A 183 -12.04 -17.18 -6.88
C GLY A 183 -12.80 -16.61 -5.67
N VAL A 184 -12.42 -16.92 -4.42
CA VAL A 184 -13.21 -16.60 -3.20
C VAL A 184 -13.67 -15.15 -3.08
N CYS A 185 -12.87 -14.17 -3.54
CA CYS A 185 -13.26 -12.76 -3.48
C CYS A 185 -14.44 -12.41 -4.41
N ILE A 186 -14.60 -13.18 -5.49
CA ILE A 186 -15.70 -13.06 -6.47
C ILE A 186 -16.94 -13.69 -5.87
N ASP A 187 -16.84 -14.95 -5.43
CA ASP A 187 -17.95 -15.71 -4.83
C ASP A 187 -18.59 -15.03 -3.62
N ARG A 188 -17.78 -14.28 -2.86
CA ARG A 188 -18.22 -13.61 -1.62
C ARG A 188 -18.54 -12.14 -1.82
N CYS A 189 -18.43 -11.60 -3.02
CA CYS A 189 -18.69 -10.18 -3.24
C CYS A 189 -20.19 -9.88 -3.09
N PRO A 190 -20.61 -9.05 -2.11
CA PRO A 190 -22.03 -8.74 -1.93
C PRO A 190 -22.63 -7.95 -3.11
N GLU A 191 -21.78 -7.20 -3.82
CA GLU A 191 -22.19 -6.29 -4.91
C GLU A 191 -21.96 -6.87 -6.31
N ASN A 192 -21.52 -8.13 -6.42
CA ASN A 192 -21.10 -8.73 -7.68
C ASN A 192 -20.16 -7.81 -8.48
N ALA A 193 -19.13 -7.27 -7.81
CA ALA A 193 -18.24 -6.25 -8.37
C ALA A 193 -17.17 -6.82 -9.31
N PHE A 194 -17.52 -7.83 -10.11
CA PHE A 194 -16.68 -8.51 -11.09
C PHE A 194 -17.50 -8.77 -12.35
N ASP A 195 -16.91 -8.65 -13.53
CA ASP A 195 -17.58 -8.97 -14.82
C ASP A 195 -17.49 -10.46 -15.16
N GLU A 196 -18.04 -10.88 -16.31
CA GLU A 196 -18.00 -12.28 -16.76
C GLU A 196 -16.59 -12.83 -17.01
N ASN A 197 -15.58 -11.97 -17.10
CA ASN A 197 -14.17 -12.34 -17.23
C ASN A 197 -13.43 -12.21 -15.90
N ASP A 198 -14.17 -12.14 -14.78
CA ASP A 198 -13.66 -12.02 -13.42
C ASP A 198 -12.85 -10.74 -13.17
N LYS A 199 -13.04 -9.69 -13.98
CA LYS A 199 -12.35 -8.40 -13.85
C LYS A 199 -13.10 -7.49 -12.88
N PHE A 200 -12.36 -6.87 -11.96
CA PHE A 200 -12.92 -6.02 -10.92
C PHE A 200 -13.60 -4.74 -11.47
N LEU A 201 -14.86 -4.54 -11.09
CA LEU A 201 -15.71 -3.42 -11.46
C LEU A 201 -15.78 -2.38 -10.34
N ARG A 202 -14.87 -1.40 -10.37
CA ARG A 202 -14.76 -0.33 -9.35
C ARG A 202 -16.08 0.40 -9.06
N LYS A 203 -16.96 0.55 -10.06
CA LYS A 203 -18.25 1.26 -9.92
C LYS A 203 -19.26 0.53 -9.00
N LEU A 204 -19.18 -0.80 -8.94
CA LEU A 204 -20.07 -1.62 -8.14
C LEU A 204 -19.55 -1.77 -6.71
N CYS A 205 -18.23 -1.87 -6.54
CA CYS A 205 -17.61 -2.02 -5.22
C CYS A 205 -17.97 -0.89 -4.25
N THR A 206 -18.41 -1.25 -3.04
CA THR A 206 -18.78 -0.32 -1.97
C THR A 206 -17.66 -0.06 -0.96
N ALA A 207 -16.45 -0.64 -1.12
CA ALA A 207 -15.33 -0.45 -0.19
C ALA A 207 -15.03 1.03 0.09
N HIS A 208 -14.90 1.84 -0.96
CA HIS A 208 -14.62 3.28 -0.83
C HIS A 208 -15.83 4.16 -0.45
N ARG A 209 -17.04 3.58 -0.36
CA ARG A 209 -18.29 4.30 -0.06
C ARG A 209 -18.83 3.97 1.33
N GLU A 210 -18.74 2.70 1.71
CA GLU A 210 -19.40 2.11 2.88
C GLU A 210 -18.42 1.26 3.72
N GLY A 211 -17.14 1.26 3.38
CA GLY A 211 -16.12 0.51 4.13
C GLY A 211 -16.24 -1.00 3.95
N CYS A 212 -16.84 -1.50 2.85
CA CYS A 212 -16.90 -2.93 2.59
C CYS A 212 -15.50 -3.57 2.55
N SER A 213 -15.32 -4.67 3.31
CA SER A 213 -14.05 -5.38 3.49
C SER A 213 -14.20 -6.90 3.28
N VAL A 214 -15.34 -7.36 2.73
CA VAL A 214 -15.69 -8.78 2.63
C VAL A 214 -14.63 -9.58 1.86
N CYS A 215 -14.16 -9.06 0.72
CA CYS A 215 -13.12 -9.75 -0.07
C CYS A 215 -11.81 -9.94 0.70
N ILE A 216 -11.42 -8.99 1.55
CA ILE A 216 -10.25 -9.10 2.43
C ILE A 216 -10.52 -10.16 3.49
N ASN A 217 -11.66 -10.06 4.19
CA ASN A 217 -12.03 -10.94 5.29
C ASN A 217 -12.08 -12.42 4.91
N PHE A 218 -12.43 -12.73 3.66
CA PHE A 218 -12.47 -14.10 3.14
C PHE A 218 -11.20 -14.56 2.42
N CYS A 219 -10.27 -13.66 2.10
CA CYS A 219 -9.08 -14.01 1.36
C CYS A 219 -8.16 -14.95 2.18
N PRO A 220 -7.65 -16.05 1.58
CA PRO A 220 -6.69 -16.93 2.24
C PRO A 220 -5.42 -16.21 2.73
N PHE A 221 -4.96 -15.19 2.00
CA PHE A 221 -3.78 -14.41 2.40
C PHE A 221 -3.99 -13.62 3.69
N TYR A 222 -5.22 -13.16 3.94
CA TYR A 222 -5.57 -12.55 5.22
C TYR A 222 -5.82 -13.62 6.30
N LYS A 223 -6.70 -14.60 6.04
CA LYS A 223 -7.08 -15.61 7.05
C LYS A 223 -5.95 -16.51 7.53
N ARG A 224 -4.97 -16.80 6.67
CA ARG A 224 -3.92 -17.79 6.95
C ARG A 224 -2.51 -17.19 6.93
N GLY A 225 -2.33 -15.99 6.36
CA GLY A 225 -1.02 -15.40 6.13
C GLY A 225 -0.32 -15.94 4.88
N TYR A 226 0.59 -15.13 4.34
CA TYR A 226 1.32 -15.42 3.10
C TYR A 226 2.04 -16.78 3.13
N ASP A 227 2.83 -17.06 4.15
CA ASP A 227 3.68 -18.27 4.20
C ASP A 227 2.87 -19.57 4.17
N LYS A 228 1.74 -19.59 4.89
CA LYS A 228 0.86 -20.78 4.91
C LYS A 228 0.21 -21.01 3.55
N VAL A 229 -0.18 -19.94 2.85
CA VAL A 229 -0.74 -20.04 1.49
C VAL A 229 0.34 -20.50 0.50
N LYS A 230 1.52 -19.88 0.53
CA LYS A 230 2.66 -20.26 -0.33
C LYS A 230 3.03 -21.73 -0.16
N LYS A 231 3.20 -22.19 1.08
CA LYS A 231 3.52 -23.58 1.40
C LYS A 231 2.47 -24.57 0.88
N ARG A 232 1.18 -24.22 0.95
CA ARG A 232 0.10 -25.05 0.41
C ARG A 232 0.14 -25.08 -1.12
N TYR A 233 0.28 -23.94 -1.76
CA TYR A 233 0.36 -23.82 -3.21
C TYR A 233 1.52 -24.63 -3.79
N SER A 234 2.73 -24.50 -3.21
CA SER A 234 3.91 -25.25 -3.66
C SER A 234 3.76 -26.78 -3.51
N ARG A 235 2.90 -27.26 -2.61
CA ARG A 235 2.59 -28.70 -2.48
C ARG A 235 1.59 -29.19 -3.53
N MET A 236 0.72 -28.32 -4.02
CA MET A 236 -0.27 -28.66 -5.06
C MET A 236 0.32 -28.66 -6.47
N LYS A 237 1.43 -27.94 -6.67
CA LYS A 237 2.16 -27.87 -7.96
C LYS A 237 3.30 -28.89 -8.09
N LYS A 238 3.54 -29.69 -7.04
CA LYS A 238 4.41 -30.87 -7.08
C LYS A 238 3.57 -32.09 -7.41
#